data_AF-A0A814ELY0-F1
#
_entry.id   AF-A0A814ELY0-F1
#
_cell.length_a   1.000
_cell.length_b   1.000
_cell.length_c   1.000
_cell.angle_alpha   90.00
_cell.angle_beta   90.00
_cell.angle_gamma   90.00
#
_symmetry.space_group_name_H-M   'P 1'
#
loop_
_entity.id
_entity.type
_entity.pdbx_description
1 polymer ?
#
loop_
_entity_poly.entity_id
_entity_poly.type
_entity_poly.pdbx_seq_one_letter_code
_entity_poly.pdbx_strand_id
1 'polypeptide(L)'
;MTLEYLAVNNPPDLSSIYNLISYTPRLRRLSFRANTLYIRDRPLEEFILPHNLTSISLCYWDLSFDEFASFIAIVGSKLEFLRISIIHKTALSNAYQWQQLILRHIPRLRTFFFDYHGPLIKDADGNSRCRTLL
;
A
#
# COMPACT_ATOMS: atom_id res chain seq x y z
N MET A 1 2.51 -1.67 25.48
CA MET A 1 3.37 -1.85 24.28
C MET A 1 2.83 -0.96 23.18
N THR A 2 3.68 -0.17 22.49
CA THR A 2 3.22 0.81 21.49
C THR A 2 3.86 0.49 20.14
N LEU A 3 3.13 -0.22 19.29
CA LEU A 3 3.59 -0.53 17.94
C LEU A 3 3.38 0.69 17.03
N GLU A 4 4.48 1.33 16.62
CA GLU A 4 4.43 2.48 15.71
C GLU A 4 4.79 2.11 14.26
N TYR A 5 5.49 0.99 14.08
CA TYR A 5 5.94 0.47 12.79
C TYR A 5 5.52 -0.98 12.63
N LEU A 6 4.97 -1.28 11.45
CA LEU A 6 4.53 -2.61 11.08
C LEU A 6 5.02 -2.93 9.66
N ALA A 7 5.77 -4.02 9.54
CA ALA A 7 6.14 -4.61 8.26
C ALA A 7 5.43 -5.96 8.09
N VAL A 8 4.66 -6.13 7.03
CA VAL A 8 3.99 -7.39 6.72
C VAL A 8 4.49 -7.93 5.38
N ASN A 9 5.04 -9.13 5.39
CA ASN A 9 5.49 -9.82 4.18
C ASN A 9 4.47 -10.89 3.81
N ASN A 10 3.97 -10.83 2.58
CA ASN A 10 2.99 -11.74 2.00
C ASN A 10 1.70 -11.86 2.83
N PRO A 11 1.00 -10.76 3.12
CA PRO A 11 -0.32 -10.87 3.71
C PRO A 11 -1.24 -11.65 2.76
N PRO A 12 -2.14 -12.48 3.31
CA PRO A 12 -3.03 -13.28 2.48
C PRO A 12 -4.08 -12.42 1.76
N ASP A 13 -4.55 -11.33 2.39
CA ASP A 13 -5.49 -10.37 1.80
C ASP A 13 -5.44 -9.00 2.51
N LEU A 14 -6.11 -8.01 1.93
CA LEU A 14 -6.19 -6.67 2.51
C LEU A 14 -6.98 -6.64 3.82
N SER A 15 -8.00 -7.50 3.96
CA SER A 15 -8.78 -7.65 5.20
C SER A 15 -7.89 -8.01 6.40
N SER A 16 -6.87 -8.83 6.18
CA SER A 16 -5.90 -9.19 7.20
C SER A 16 -5.03 -8.01 7.60
N ILE A 17 -4.66 -7.15 6.65
CA ILE A 17 -3.99 -5.88 6.96
C ILE A 17 -4.90 -4.95 7.76
N TYR A 18 -6.17 -4.80 7.37
CA TYR A 18 -7.14 -3.98 8.12
C TYR A 18 -7.35 -4.46 9.55
N ASN A 19 -7.48 -5.78 9.75
CA ASN A 19 -7.57 -6.36 11.08
C ASN A 19 -6.31 -6.06 11.89
N LEU A 20 -5.13 -6.17 11.29
CA LEU A 20 -3.89 -5.94 12.02
C LEU A 20 -3.71 -4.47 12.40
N ILE A 21 -4.07 -3.55 11.51
CA ILE A 21 -3.96 -2.12 11.79
C ILE A 21 -5.01 -1.63 12.80
N SER A 22 -6.20 -2.24 12.87
CA SER A 22 -7.24 -1.88 13.85
C SER A 22 -6.82 -2.15 15.30
N TYR A 23 -6.00 -3.18 15.54
CA TYR A 23 -5.41 -3.45 16.86
C TYR A 23 -4.20 -2.58 17.20
N THR A 24 -3.78 -1.67 16.31
CA THR A 24 -2.54 -0.88 16.46
C THR A 24 -2.82 0.63 16.35
N PRO A 25 -3.55 1.23 17.30
CA PRO A 25 -4.02 2.62 17.20
C PRO A 25 -2.90 3.68 17.14
N ARG A 26 -1.67 3.31 17.55
CA ARG A 26 -0.48 4.18 17.48
C ARG A 26 0.37 3.95 16.23
N LEU A 27 -0.08 3.11 15.30
CA LEU A 27 0.65 2.82 14.09
C LEU A 27 0.81 4.09 13.25
N ARG A 28 2.06 4.41 12.92
CA ARG A 28 2.45 5.56 12.10
C ARG A 28 2.97 5.14 10.75
N ARG A 29 3.60 3.97 10.69
CA ARG A 29 4.28 3.46 9.51
C ARG A 29 3.81 2.05 9.21
N LEU A 30 3.24 1.88 8.02
CA LEU A 30 2.84 0.59 7.49
C LEU A 30 3.68 0.30 6.26
N SER A 31 4.44 -0.79 6.29
CA SER A 31 5.07 -1.35 5.12
C SER A 31 4.51 -2.73 4.86
N PHE A 32 4.13 -3.02 3.63
CA PHE A 32 3.85 -4.40 3.29
C PHE A 32 4.17 -4.72 1.85
N ARG A 33 4.43 -6.01 1.66
CA ARG A 33 4.74 -6.62 0.38
C ARG A 33 3.71 -7.70 0.13
N ALA A 34 2.91 -7.58 -0.91
CA ALA A 34 1.93 -8.60 -1.28
C ALA A 34 2.06 -8.96 -2.76
N ASN A 35 1.75 -10.21 -3.09
CA ASN A 35 1.73 -10.64 -4.50
C ASN A 35 0.43 -10.19 -5.16
N THR A 36 -0.70 -10.27 -4.44
CA THR A 36 -2.03 -9.87 -4.89
C THR A 36 -2.76 -9.16 -3.76
N LEU A 37 -3.65 -8.24 -4.10
CA LEU A 37 -4.43 -7.47 -3.13
C LEU A 37 -5.92 -7.67 -3.34
N TYR A 38 -6.42 -8.86 -2.99
CA TYR A 38 -7.85 -9.11 -3.04
C TYR A 38 -8.56 -8.33 -1.93
N ILE A 39 -9.45 -7.41 -2.34
CA ILE A 39 -10.46 -6.85 -1.46
C ILE A 39 -11.60 -7.88 -1.44
N ARG A 40 -11.77 -8.61 -0.33
CA ARG A 40 -12.99 -9.40 -0.14
C ARG A 40 -14.17 -8.44 0.00
N ASP A 41 -15.38 -8.89 -0.35
CA ASP A 41 -16.65 -8.15 -0.37
C ASP A 41 -17.11 -7.56 0.99
N ARG A 42 -16.23 -7.41 1.97
CA ARG A 42 -16.56 -6.70 3.20
C ARG A 42 -16.62 -5.20 2.94
N PRO A 43 -17.67 -4.52 3.42
CA PRO A 43 -17.71 -3.06 3.40
C PRO A 43 -16.49 -2.51 4.12
N LEU A 44 -15.71 -1.70 3.41
CA LEU A 44 -14.51 -1.04 3.96
C LEU A 44 -14.85 -0.06 5.10
N GLU A 45 -16.13 0.33 5.19
CA GLU A 45 -16.68 1.25 6.19
C GLU A 45 -16.64 0.71 7.62
N GLU A 46 -16.52 -0.61 7.80
CA GLU A 46 -16.50 -1.25 9.12
C GLU A 46 -15.12 -1.16 9.83
N PHE A 47 -14.06 -0.78 9.12
CA PHE A 47 -12.72 -0.78 9.68
C PHE A 47 -12.38 0.56 10.36
N ILE A 48 -12.22 0.51 11.69
CA ILE A 48 -11.64 1.61 12.45
C ILE A 48 -10.13 1.67 12.17
N LEU A 49 -9.73 2.62 11.32
CA LEU A 49 -8.32 2.81 10.99
C LEU A 49 -7.57 3.64 12.03
N PRO A 50 -6.27 3.36 12.23
CA PRO A 50 -5.44 4.18 13.08
C PRO A 50 -5.29 5.59 12.51
N HIS A 51 -5.78 6.58 13.26
CA HIS A 51 -5.72 8.00 12.91
C HIS A 51 -4.30 8.59 12.84
N ASN A 52 -3.25 7.80 13.02
CA ASN A 52 -1.87 8.27 13.10
C ASN A 52 -1.00 7.78 11.93
N LEU A 53 -1.58 7.00 11.01
CA LEU A 53 -0.86 6.46 9.87
C LEU A 53 -0.43 7.61 8.94
N THR A 54 0.88 7.82 8.85
CA THR A 54 1.51 8.95 8.13
C THR A 54 2.46 8.47 7.04
N SER A 55 2.86 7.20 7.08
CA SER A 55 3.76 6.60 6.10
C SER A 55 3.26 5.24 5.66
N ILE A 56 3.18 5.06 4.35
CA ILE A 56 2.83 3.79 3.70
C ILE A 56 3.89 3.44 2.66
N SER A 57 4.39 2.22 2.71
CA SER A 57 5.30 1.68 1.69
C SER A 57 4.78 0.34 1.20
N LEU A 58 4.48 0.27 -0.08
CA LEU A 58 3.85 -0.88 -0.69
C LEU A 58 4.72 -1.47 -1.79
N CYS A 59 4.89 -2.78 -1.81
CA CYS A 59 5.42 -3.50 -2.97
C CYS A 59 4.39 -4.51 -3.45
N TYR A 60 3.97 -4.39 -4.71
CA TYR A 60 2.98 -5.28 -5.32
C TYR A 60 3.38 -5.82 -6.66
N TRP A 61 2.91 -7.03 -6.91
CA TRP A 61 3.07 -7.70 -8.18
C TRP A 61 1.86 -7.48 -9.06
N ASP A 62 0.65 -7.59 -8.49
CA ASP A 62 -0.61 -7.43 -9.22
C ASP A 62 -1.64 -6.69 -8.36
N LEU A 63 -1.72 -5.37 -8.56
CA LEU A 63 -2.68 -4.49 -7.88
C LEU A 63 -3.35 -3.59 -8.92
N SER A 64 -4.68 -3.64 -8.99
CA SER A 64 -5.42 -2.72 -9.84
C SER A 64 -5.40 -1.29 -9.24
N PHE A 65 -5.55 -0.29 -10.11
CA PHE A 65 -5.66 1.10 -9.63
C PHE A 65 -6.87 1.28 -8.71
N ASP A 66 -7.99 0.64 -9.02
CA ASP A 66 -9.23 0.80 -8.26
C ASP A 66 -9.10 0.22 -6.83
N GLU A 67 -8.51 -0.97 -6.69
CA GLU A 67 -8.22 -1.55 -5.37
C GLU A 67 -7.27 -0.67 -4.55
N PHE A 68 -6.24 -0.13 -5.21
CA PHE A 68 -5.31 0.80 -4.58
C PHE A 68 -6.01 2.09 -4.14
N ALA A 69 -6.84 2.65 -5.02
CA ALA A 69 -7.59 3.87 -4.76
C ALA A 69 -8.57 3.69 -3.59
N SER A 70 -9.27 2.56 -3.55
CA SER A 70 -10.15 2.19 -2.44
C SER A 70 -9.38 2.09 -1.13
N PHE A 71 -8.19 1.48 -1.10
CA PHE A 71 -7.36 1.43 0.11
C PHE A 71 -6.94 2.84 0.56
N ILE A 72 -6.39 3.64 -0.36
CA ILE A 72 -5.94 5.01 -0.10
C ILE A 72 -7.08 5.92 0.36
N ALA A 73 -8.29 5.75 -0.16
CA ALA A 73 -9.42 6.57 0.24
C ALA A 73 -9.71 6.53 1.75
N ILE A 74 -9.36 5.42 2.41
CA ILE A 74 -9.59 5.21 3.84
C ILE A 74 -8.40 5.69 4.67
N VAL A 75 -7.16 5.38 4.24
CA VAL A 75 -5.93 5.69 5.01
C VAL A 75 -5.29 7.05 4.66
N GLY A 76 -5.67 7.66 3.54
CA GLY A 76 -4.87 8.71 2.88
C GLY A 76 -4.90 10.08 3.54
N SER A 77 -5.93 10.41 4.31
CA SER A 77 -6.17 11.79 4.80
C SER A 77 -5.03 12.41 5.61
N LYS A 78 -4.21 11.58 6.25
CA LYS A 78 -3.05 11.99 7.06
C LYS A 78 -1.72 11.48 6.53
N LEU A 79 -1.74 10.84 5.37
CA LEU A 79 -0.55 10.26 4.78
C LEU A 79 0.37 11.38 4.26
N GLU A 80 1.60 11.40 4.75
CA GLU A 80 2.64 12.35 4.35
C GLU A 80 3.68 11.69 3.46
N PHE A 81 3.85 10.37 3.59
CA PHE A 81 4.78 9.58 2.81
C PHE A 81 4.06 8.39 2.15
N LEU A 82 4.18 8.29 0.84
CA LEU A 82 3.69 7.17 0.06
C LEU A 82 4.81 6.66 -0.84
N ARG A 83 5.15 5.38 -0.67
CA ARG A 83 6.03 4.67 -1.59
C ARG A 83 5.31 3.48 -2.19
N ILE A 84 5.46 3.33 -3.49
CA ILE A 84 4.85 2.25 -4.26
C ILE A 84 5.92 1.67 -5.15
N SER A 85 6.09 0.36 -5.05
CA SER A 85 6.96 -0.42 -5.90
C SER A 85 6.09 -1.41 -6.67
N ILE A 86 6.02 -1.25 -7.99
CA ILE A 86 5.28 -2.15 -8.87
C ILE A 86 6.20 -2.94 -9.77
N ILE A 87 5.77 -4.16 -10.09
CA ILE A 87 6.51 -5.07 -10.97
C ILE A 87 5.80 -5.29 -12.32
N HIS A 88 4.48 -5.10 -12.41
CA HIS A 88 3.73 -5.22 -13.66
C HIS A 88 3.19 -3.89 -14.19
N LYS A 89 3.14 -3.81 -15.53
CA LYS A 89 3.23 -2.56 -16.30
C LYS A 89 1.91 -1.81 -16.48
N THR A 90 0.76 -2.43 -16.27
CA THR A 90 -0.47 -1.96 -16.93
C THR A 90 -1.47 -1.26 -16.03
N ALA A 91 -1.55 -1.57 -14.73
CA ALA A 91 -2.65 -1.08 -13.91
C ALA A 91 -2.46 0.35 -13.39
N LEU A 92 -1.22 0.83 -13.18
CA LEU A 92 -0.96 2.09 -12.47
C LEU A 92 -0.29 3.18 -13.33
N SER A 93 -0.33 3.09 -14.66
CA SER A 93 0.41 4.02 -15.53
C SER A 93 -0.32 5.33 -15.86
N ASN A 94 -1.57 5.50 -15.42
CA ASN A 94 -2.36 6.68 -15.75
C ASN A 94 -2.07 7.84 -14.78
N ALA A 95 -1.25 8.78 -15.21
CA ALA A 95 -0.88 9.96 -14.42
C ALA A 95 -2.10 10.81 -13.98
N TYR A 96 -3.15 10.89 -14.80
CA TYR A 96 -4.36 11.64 -14.44
C TYR A 96 -5.09 11.00 -13.26
N GLN A 97 -5.21 9.67 -13.25
CA GLN A 97 -5.82 8.95 -12.13
C GLN A 97 -5.03 9.17 -10.82
N TRP A 98 -3.69 9.13 -10.88
CA TRP A 98 -2.84 9.46 -9.73
C TRP A 98 -3.05 10.87 -9.21
N GLN A 99 -3.10 11.86 -10.11
CA GLN A 99 -3.32 13.24 -9.72
C GLN A 99 -4.67 13.39 -8.99
N GLN A 100 -5.74 12.81 -9.53
CA GLN A 100 -7.06 12.86 -8.90
C GLN A 100 -7.08 12.18 -7.53
N LEU A 101 -6.42 11.02 -7.40
CA LEU A 101 -6.34 10.30 -6.14
C LEU A 101 -5.58 11.10 -5.07
N ILE A 102 -4.43 11.69 -5.43
CA ILE A 102 -3.62 12.49 -4.49
C ILE A 102 -4.40 13.72 -4.03
N LEU A 103 -4.99 14.47 -4.97
CA LEU A 103 -5.75 15.69 -4.65
C LEU A 103 -6.96 15.40 -3.76
N ARG A 104 -7.65 14.28 -4.00
CA ARG A 104 -8.89 13.95 -3.30
C ARG A 104 -8.67 13.25 -1.96
N HIS A 105 -7.69 12.35 -1.89
CA HIS A 105 -7.55 11.44 -0.75
C HIS A 105 -6.24 11.59 0.02
N ILE A 106 -5.22 12.25 -0.55
CA ILE A 106 -3.90 12.39 0.08
C ILE A 106 -3.41 13.84 0.09
N PRO A 107 -4.21 14.82 0.57
CA PRO A 107 -3.89 16.24 0.44
C PRO A 107 -2.65 16.66 1.25
N ARG A 108 -2.16 15.82 2.17
CA ARG A 108 -0.98 16.07 3.02
C ARG A 108 0.29 15.40 2.51
N LEU A 109 0.25 14.78 1.33
CA LEU A 109 1.39 14.05 0.78
C LEU A 109 2.56 15.01 0.53
N ARG A 110 3.70 14.72 1.18
CA ARG A 110 4.95 15.48 1.04
C ARG A 110 5.95 14.75 0.18
N THR A 111 5.94 13.42 0.26
CA THR A 111 6.92 12.58 -0.40
C THR A 111 6.21 11.42 -1.08
N PHE A 112 6.40 11.34 -2.41
CA PHE A 112 5.87 10.28 -3.24
C PHE A 112 7.01 9.59 -3.98
N PHE A 113 7.15 8.28 -3.77
CA PHE A 113 8.09 7.44 -4.49
C PHE A 113 7.33 6.40 -5.30
N PHE A 114 7.65 6.32 -6.58
CA PHE A 114 7.08 5.35 -7.50
C PHE A 114 8.20 4.58 -8.18
N ASP A 115 8.46 3.37 -7.69
CA ASP A 115 9.46 2.48 -8.22
C ASP A 115 8.80 1.53 -9.22
N TYR A 116 9.25 1.58 -10.47
CA TYR A 116 8.93 0.55 -11.46
C TYR A 116 10.08 -0.43 -11.55
N HIS A 117 9.82 -1.66 -11.10
CA HIS A 117 10.69 -2.78 -11.36
C HIS A 117 10.20 -3.39 -12.68
N GLY A 118 11.06 -3.39 -13.70
CA GLY A 118 10.77 -4.05 -14.98
C GLY A 118 10.37 -5.52 -14.80
N PRO A 119 9.96 -6.20 -15.88
CA PRO A 119 9.59 -7.61 -15.81
C PRO A 119 10.69 -8.38 -15.10
N LEU A 120 10.30 -9.14 -14.07
CA LEU A 120 11.22 -9.93 -13.27
C LEU A 120 11.92 -10.93 -14.19
N ILE A 121 13.20 -10.66 -14.47
CA ILE A 121 14.08 -11.72 -14.95
C ILE A 121 14.25 -12.64 -13.75
N LYS A 122 13.61 -13.82 -13.81
CA LYS A 122 13.75 -14.84 -12.77
C LYS A 122 15.25 -15.10 -12.60
N ASP A 123 15.77 -14.96 -11.38
CA ASP A 123 17.07 -15.50 -11.06
C ASP A 123 17.01 -17.04 -11.14
N ALA A 124 18.17 -17.72 -11.11
CA ALA A 124 18.23 -19.19 -11.18
C ALA A 124 17.40 -19.89 -10.08
N ASP A 125 17.06 -19.16 -9.01
CA ASP A 125 16.26 -19.64 -7.87
C ASP A 125 14.76 -19.27 -7.98
N GLY A 126 14.35 -18.63 -9.09
CA GLY A 126 12.96 -18.22 -9.33
C GLY A 126 12.47 -17.06 -8.46
N ASN A 127 13.38 -16.41 -7.72
CA ASN A 127 13.06 -15.33 -6.80
C ASN A 127 13.03 -13.97 -7.51
N SER A 128 12.15 -13.13 -7.01
CA SER A 128 11.86 -11.83 -7.56
C SER A 128 11.79 -10.85 -6.40
N ARG A 129 12.68 -9.85 -6.37
CA ARG A 129 12.86 -8.99 -5.19
C ARG A 129 12.55 -7.53 -5.51
N CYS A 130 11.49 -6.99 -4.91
CA CYS A 130 11.40 -5.55 -4.63
C CYS A 130 12.45 -5.18 -3.58
N ARG A 131 13.12 -4.03 -3.72
CA ARG A 131 13.91 -3.44 -2.64
C ARG A 131 13.00 -2.65 -1.70
N THR A 132 12.60 -3.26 -0.59
CA THR A 132 12.10 -2.48 0.56
C THR A 132 13.28 -1.70 1.14
N LEU A 133 13.30 -0.38 0.96
CA LEU A 133 14.25 0.48 1.68
C LEU A 133 13.48 1.04 2.88
N LEU A 134 13.97 0.74 4.07
CA LEU A 134 13.50 1.27 5.36
C LEU A 134 13.95 2.72 5.54
#